data_AF-A0A2P7BIW5-F1
#
_entry.id   AF-A0A2P7BIW5-F1
#
_cell.length_a   1.000
_cell.length_b   1.000
_cell.length_c   1.000
_cell.angle_alpha   90.00
_cell.angle_beta   90.00
_cell.angle_gamma   90.00
#
_symmetry.space_group_name_H-M   'P 1'
#
loop_
_entity.id
_entity.type
_entity.pdbx_description
1 polymer ?
#
loop_
_entity_poly.entity_id
_entity_poly.type
_entity_poly.pdbx_seq_one_letter_code
_entity_poly.pdbx_strand_id
1 'polypeptide(L)'
;MTDKKFMIDVVSDVVCPWCFLGRKRLESALALNPDLDVTVNWRPFQLDPTIPRQGKDRNRYMQEKFGSSDRIFEIHQQLIELGKEAGIEFDFEAIEISPNTLDAHRLIRWASQAKPNVQDKVVGILFSYYFEQGKNIGDQQVLLEAAGEAGMDVAIVASLLPTDADTVGVQQEIDTANQIGVRGVPCFILDQKYAVMGAQSADALADAIRQTADGFEPRPA
;
A
#
# COMPACT_ATOMS: atom_id res chain seq x y z
N MET A 1 -20.92 -9.12 -23.19
CA MET A 1 -20.30 -8.79 -21.90
C MET A 1 -19.06 -9.64 -21.82
N THR A 2 -17.89 -9.02 -21.92
CA THR A 2 -16.60 -9.72 -21.93
C THR A 2 -16.35 -10.30 -20.54
N ASP A 3 -16.25 -11.63 -20.42
CA ASP A 3 -15.86 -12.37 -19.21
C ASP A 3 -14.41 -12.09 -18.75
N LYS A 4 -13.80 -10.99 -19.20
CA LYS A 4 -12.41 -10.65 -18.92
C LYS A 4 -12.35 -9.77 -17.68
N LYS A 5 -11.89 -10.36 -16.59
CA LYS A 5 -11.55 -9.67 -15.35
C LYS A 5 -10.40 -8.69 -15.60
N PHE A 6 -10.60 -7.42 -15.28
CA PHE A 6 -9.58 -6.37 -15.41
C PHE A 6 -8.70 -6.37 -14.15
N MET A 7 -7.38 -6.52 -14.32
CA MET A 7 -6.47 -6.62 -13.18
C MET A 7 -5.76 -5.29 -12.93
N ILE A 8 -5.63 -4.91 -11.66
CA ILE A 8 -4.85 -3.78 -11.21
C ILE A 8 -3.86 -4.28 -10.15
N ASP A 9 -2.58 -4.36 -10.49
CA ASP A 9 -1.53 -4.57 -9.50
C ASP A 9 -1.11 -3.22 -8.90
N VAL A 10 -1.21 -3.07 -7.59
CA VAL A 10 -0.83 -1.85 -6.86
C VAL A 10 0.45 -2.11 -6.10
N VAL A 11 1.56 -1.60 -6.61
CA VAL A 11 2.86 -1.64 -5.92
C VAL A 11 2.88 -0.56 -4.87
N SER A 12 3.02 -0.96 -3.59
CA SER A 12 2.75 -0.10 -2.45
C SER A 12 3.60 -0.46 -1.24
N ASP A 13 3.83 0.53 -0.36
CA ASP A 13 4.38 0.32 0.97
C ASP A 13 3.43 0.90 2.03
N VAL A 14 3.19 0.16 3.11
CA VAL A 14 2.19 0.52 4.14
C VAL A 14 2.60 1.71 5.02
N VAL A 15 3.87 2.13 4.93
CA VAL A 15 4.39 3.36 5.56
C VAL A 15 4.50 4.54 4.59
N CYS A 16 3.93 4.43 3.39
CA CYS A 16 3.85 5.53 2.42
C CYS A 16 2.50 6.25 2.51
N PRO A 17 2.43 7.53 2.93
CA PRO A 17 1.15 8.24 3.06
C PRO A 17 0.48 8.48 1.70
N TRP A 18 1.26 8.66 0.64
CA TRP A 18 0.76 8.73 -0.73
C TRP A 18 0.12 7.42 -1.18
N CYS A 19 0.57 6.27 -0.69
CA CYS A 19 -0.09 4.99 -0.99
C CYS A 19 -1.47 4.91 -0.35
N PHE A 20 -1.65 5.43 0.86
CA PHE A 20 -2.96 5.47 1.50
C PHE A 20 -3.93 6.40 0.75
N LEU A 21 -3.47 7.60 0.38
CA LEU A 21 -4.26 8.49 -0.48
C LEU A 21 -4.57 7.85 -1.84
N GLY A 22 -3.59 7.21 -2.46
CA GLY A 22 -3.74 6.50 -3.74
C GLY A 22 -4.76 5.38 -3.66
N ARG A 23 -4.80 4.62 -2.56
CA ARG A 23 -5.83 3.62 -2.29
C ARG A 23 -7.23 4.24 -2.30
N LYS A 24 -7.45 5.32 -1.53
CA LYS A 24 -8.76 5.99 -1.47
C LYS A 24 -9.19 6.55 -2.82
N ARG A 25 -8.24 7.09 -3.58
CA ARG A 25 -8.50 7.57 -4.95
C ARG A 25 -8.80 6.42 -5.91
N LEU A 26 -8.16 5.26 -5.77
CA LEU A 26 -8.50 4.06 -6.52
C LEU A 26 -9.91 3.57 -6.18
N GLU A 27 -10.28 3.51 -4.90
CA GLU A 27 -11.65 3.17 -4.46
C GLU A 27 -12.69 4.08 -5.16
N SER A 28 -12.46 5.40 -5.17
CA SER A 28 -13.32 6.35 -5.89
C SER A 28 -13.30 6.15 -7.42
N ALA A 29 -12.14 5.89 -8.01
CA ALA A 29 -12.00 5.67 -9.45
C ALA A 29 -12.75 4.40 -9.93
N LEU A 30 -12.76 3.35 -9.12
CA LEU A 30 -13.51 2.12 -9.39
C LEU A 30 -15.02 2.36 -9.30
N ALA A 31 -15.47 3.22 -8.38
CA ALA A 31 -16.89 3.60 -8.30
C ALA A 31 -17.38 4.36 -9.54
N LEU A 32 -16.47 5.04 -10.27
CA LEU A 32 -16.75 5.68 -11.56
C LEU A 32 -16.78 4.69 -12.75
N ASN A 33 -16.35 3.44 -12.53
CA ASN A 33 -16.31 2.38 -13.54
C ASN A 33 -17.08 1.11 -13.08
N PRO A 34 -18.37 1.21 -12.71
CA PRO A 34 -19.10 0.14 -12.02
C PRO A 34 -19.40 -1.09 -12.90
N ASP A 35 -19.26 -0.98 -14.22
CA ASP A 35 -19.46 -2.04 -15.21
C ASP A 35 -18.23 -2.92 -15.43
N LEU A 36 -17.06 -2.53 -14.89
CA LEU A 36 -15.83 -3.33 -14.99
C LEU A 36 -15.74 -4.34 -13.83
N ASP A 37 -15.52 -5.61 -14.15
CA ASP A 37 -15.12 -6.62 -13.16
C ASP A 37 -13.63 -6.47 -12.84
N VAL A 38 -13.30 -5.71 -11.80
CA VAL A 38 -11.92 -5.38 -11.44
C VAL A 38 -11.41 -6.26 -10.29
N THR A 39 -10.16 -6.70 -10.39
CA THR A 39 -9.40 -7.27 -9.27
C THR A 39 -8.20 -6.42 -8.95
N VAL A 40 -8.13 -6.01 -7.69
CA VAL A 40 -6.97 -5.28 -7.15
C VAL A 40 -6.07 -6.27 -6.42
N ASN A 41 -4.80 -6.32 -6.82
CA ASN A 41 -3.76 -7.11 -6.18
C ASN A 41 -2.73 -6.16 -5.56
N TRP A 42 -2.45 -6.31 -4.27
CA TRP A 42 -1.44 -5.51 -3.59
C TRP A 42 -0.07 -6.18 -3.69
N ARG A 43 0.92 -5.42 -4.16
CA ARG A 43 2.29 -5.88 -4.40
C ARG A 43 3.27 -5.14 -3.49
N PRO A 44 4.22 -5.86 -2.86
CA PRO A 44 5.07 -5.27 -1.84
C PRO A 44 6.13 -4.35 -2.46
N PHE A 45 6.39 -3.24 -1.77
CA PHE A 45 7.54 -2.37 -1.97
C PHE A 45 8.05 -1.93 -0.61
N GLN A 46 9.36 -1.74 -0.47
CA GLN A 46 9.94 -1.15 0.74
C GLN A 46 10.63 0.17 0.40
N LEU A 47 10.09 1.26 0.94
CA LEU A 47 10.70 2.59 0.84
C LEU A 47 12.07 2.65 1.50
N ASP A 48 12.27 1.86 2.56
CA ASP A 48 13.55 1.75 3.25
C ASP A 48 13.75 0.34 3.83
N PRO A 49 14.36 -0.57 3.08
CA PRO A 49 14.65 -1.92 3.56
C PRO A 49 15.76 -1.95 4.63
N THR A 50 16.43 -0.82 4.91
CA THR A 50 17.52 -0.75 5.89
C THR A 50 17.03 -0.51 7.32
N ILE A 51 15.74 -0.21 7.51
CA ILE A 51 15.15 -0.10 8.86
C ILE A 51 15.25 -1.49 9.52
N PRO A 52 15.83 -1.60 10.72
CA PRO A 52 15.94 -2.90 11.39
C PRO A 52 14.57 -3.39 11.87
N ARG A 53 14.45 -4.68 12.19
CA ARG A 53 13.15 -5.31 12.53
C ARG A 53 12.41 -4.63 13.68
N GLN A 54 13.14 -4.13 14.69
CA GLN A 54 12.57 -3.39 15.82
C GLN A 54 12.09 -1.97 15.48
N GLY A 55 12.31 -1.51 14.25
CA GLY A 55 12.01 -0.15 13.82
C GLY A 55 13.05 0.89 14.26
N LYS A 56 12.77 2.15 13.94
CA LYS A 56 13.53 3.32 14.39
C LYS A 56 12.59 4.33 15.04
N ASP A 57 13.10 5.15 15.95
CA ASP A 57 12.40 6.37 16.39
C ASP A 57 12.03 7.23 15.18
N ARG A 58 10.75 7.60 15.07
CA ARG A 58 10.20 8.28 13.90
C ARG A 58 10.80 9.66 13.70
N ASN A 59 10.91 10.45 14.76
CA ASN A 59 11.39 11.82 14.70
C ASN A 59 12.85 11.86 14.24
N ARG A 60 13.69 11.03 14.86
CA ARG A 60 15.09 10.90 14.46
C ARG A 60 15.25 10.39 13.04
N TYR A 61 14.50 9.35 12.66
CA TYR A 61 14.55 8.80 11.31
C TYR A 61 14.18 9.84 10.25
N MET A 62 13.12 10.62 10.49
CA MET A 62 12.66 11.65 9.55
C MET A 62 13.66 12.80 9.42
N GLN A 63 14.27 13.24 10.53
CA GLN A 63 15.34 14.24 10.50
C GLN A 63 16.56 13.75 9.73
N GLU A 64 17.01 12.51 9.95
CA GLU A 64 18.12 11.91 9.19
C GLU A 64 17.81 11.81 7.69
N LYS A 65 16.56 11.49 7.34
CA LYS A 65 16.14 11.27 5.93
C LYS A 65 15.89 12.57 5.14
N PHE A 66 15.26 13.57 5.76
CA PHE A 66 14.78 14.77 5.06
C PHE A 66 15.49 16.06 5.49
N GLY A 67 16.30 16.02 6.56
CA GLY A 67 17.09 17.14 7.04
C GLY A 67 16.28 18.11 7.89
N SER A 68 15.42 18.94 7.27
CA SER A 68 14.70 20.01 7.96
C SER A 68 13.28 19.61 8.41
N SER A 69 12.95 19.96 9.65
CA SER A 69 11.60 19.83 10.23
C SER A 69 10.55 20.55 9.38
N ASP A 70 10.90 21.73 8.85
CA ASP A 70 9.96 22.58 8.12
C ASP A 70 9.53 21.93 6.80
N ARG A 71 10.45 21.28 6.09
CA ARG A 71 10.14 20.55 4.85
C ARG A 71 9.26 19.34 5.12
N ILE A 72 9.50 18.63 6.23
CA ILE A 72 8.65 17.51 6.65
C ILE A 72 7.24 18.01 6.95
N PHE A 73 7.14 19.12 7.69
CA PHE A 73 5.87 19.75 8.03
C PHE A 73 5.09 20.19 6.79
N GLU A 74 5.71 20.88 5.84
CA GLU A 74 5.06 21.30 4.58
C GLU A 74 4.51 20.11 3.79
N ILE A 75 5.29 19.02 3.66
CA ILE A 75 4.85 17.80 2.98
C ILE A 75 3.66 17.15 3.71
N HIS A 76 3.69 17.13 5.05
CA HIS A 76 2.60 16.58 5.85
C HIS A 76 1.33 17.44 5.75
N GLN A 77 1.43 18.77 5.77
CA GLN A 77 0.27 19.65 5.65
C GLN A 77 -0.50 19.44 4.34
N GLN A 78 0.22 19.36 3.22
CA GLN A 78 -0.41 19.05 1.93
C GLN A 78 -1.12 17.69 1.96
N LEU A 79 -0.51 16.67 2.57
CA LEU A 79 -1.13 15.35 2.71
C LEU A 79 -2.36 15.35 3.62
N ILE A 80 -2.37 16.15 4.69
CA ILE A 80 -3.52 16.29 5.58
C ILE A 80 -4.71 16.89 4.82
N GLU A 81 -4.49 17.95 4.02
CA GLU A 81 -5.55 18.57 3.22
C GLU A 81 -6.14 17.58 2.21
N LEU A 82 -5.28 16.93 1.41
CA LEU A 82 -5.71 15.93 0.43
C LEU A 82 -6.32 14.68 1.09
N GLY A 83 -5.85 14.32 2.27
CA GLY A 83 -6.37 13.22 3.07
C GLY A 83 -7.81 13.47 3.49
N LYS A 84 -8.11 14.65 4.03
CA LYS A 84 -9.47 15.04 4.44
C LYS A 84 -10.47 14.97 3.28
N GLU A 85 -10.07 15.44 2.10
CA GLU A 85 -10.90 15.32 0.88
C GLU A 85 -11.20 13.86 0.52
N ALA A 86 -10.27 12.94 0.83
CA ALA A 86 -10.39 11.51 0.59
C ALA A 86 -10.94 10.71 1.79
N GLY A 87 -11.34 11.39 2.87
CA GLY A 87 -11.84 10.76 4.10
C GLY A 87 -10.75 10.06 4.92
N ILE A 88 -9.52 10.59 4.92
CA ILE A 88 -8.40 10.14 5.74
C ILE A 88 -8.10 11.22 6.78
N GLU A 89 -8.05 10.85 8.05
CA GLU A 89 -7.67 11.75 9.14
C GLU A 89 -6.23 11.45 9.57
N PHE A 90 -5.26 11.95 8.79
CA PHE A 90 -3.84 11.75 9.10
C PHE A 90 -3.45 12.35 10.46
N ASP A 91 -2.92 11.51 11.33
CA ASP A 91 -2.28 11.87 12.60
C ASP A 91 -0.79 11.48 12.55
N PHE A 92 0.01 12.30 11.88
CA PHE A 92 1.45 12.08 11.79
C PHE A 92 2.18 12.26 13.13
N GLU A 93 1.58 12.99 14.08
CA GLU A 93 2.18 13.25 15.40
C GLU A 93 2.07 12.03 16.31
N ALA A 94 1.00 11.24 16.18
CA ALA A 94 0.84 9.98 16.90
C ALA A 94 1.86 8.89 16.49
N ILE A 95 2.56 9.05 15.36
CA ILE A 95 3.51 8.05 14.86
C ILE A 95 4.85 8.16 15.59
N GLU A 96 5.09 7.25 16.53
CA GLU A 96 6.35 7.24 17.29
C GLU A 96 7.47 6.42 16.64
N ILE A 97 7.12 5.41 15.84
CA ILE A 97 8.07 4.43 15.26
C ILE A 97 7.98 4.43 13.73
N SER A 98 9.13 4.42 13.05
CA SER A 98 9.23 4.01 11.65
C SER A 98 9.53 2.51 11.59
N PRO A 99 8.56 1.65 11.27
CA PRO A 99 8.75 0.20 11.30
C PRO A 99 9.46 -0.32 10.05
N ASN A 100 10.08 -1.49 10.17
CA ASN A 100 10.36 -2.31 9.00
C ASN A 100 9.04 -2.96 8.54
N THR A 101 8.72 -2.84 7.26
CA THR A 101 7.42 -3.28 6.72
C THR A 101 7.39 -4.71 6.18
N LEU A 102 8.47 -5.48 6.33
CA LEU A 102 8.57 -6.83 5.76
C LEU A 102 7.52 -7.77 6.34
N ASP A 103 7.32 -7.77 7.66
CA ASP A 103 6.29 -8.60 8.31
C ASP A 103 4.86 -8.14 7.96
N ALA A 104 4.65 -6.83 7.76
CA ALA A 104 3.39 -6.31 7.24
C ALA A 104 3.11 -6.78 5.80
N HIS A 105 4.14 -6.78 4.94
CA HIS A 105 4.03 -7.31 3.57
C HIS A 105 3.83 -8.82 3.54
N ARG A 106 4.44 -9.59 4.46
CA ARG A 106 4.15 -11.01 4.65
C ARG A 106 2.68 -11.24 5.00
N LEU A 107 2.13 -10.43 5.93
CA LEU A 107 0.71 -10.49 6.26
C LEU A 107 -0.19 -10.21 5.05
N ILE A 108 0.12 -9.17 4.26
CA ILE A 108 -0.62 -8.83 3.03
C ILE A 108 -0.54 -9.99 2.01
N ARG A 109 0.60 -10.66 1.89
CA ARG A 109 0.75 -11.85 1.04
C ARG A 109 -0.13 -13.00 1.51
N TRP A 110 -0.16 -13.30 2.81
CA TRP A 110 -1.03 -14.36 3.34
C TRP A 110 -2.52 -14.02 3.18
N ALA A 111 -2.88 -12.73 3.31
CA ALA A 111 -4.23 -12.24 3.11
C ALA A 111 -4.75 -12.46 1.68
N SER A 112 -3.87 -12.43 0.67
CA SER A 112 -4.25 -12.72 -0.73
C SER A 112 -4.63 -14.19 -0.96
N GLN A 113 -4.14 -15.09 -0.12
CA GLN A 113 -4.41 -16.53 -0.20
C GLN A 113 -5.64 -16.94 0.64
N ALA A 114 -6.12 -16.05 1.52
CA ALA A 114 -7.19 -16.37 2.46
C ALA A 114 -8.58 -16.40 1.77
N LYS A 115 -9.09 -15.24 1.35
CA LYS A 115 -10.39 -15.07 0.69
C LYS A 115 -10.36 -13.83 -0.21
N PRO A 116 -11.26 -13.72 -1.21
CA PRO A 116 -11.43 -12.50 -1.99
C PRO A 116 -11.59 -11.26 -1.08
N ASN A 117 -10.98 -10.15 -1.49
CA ASN A 117 -11.01 -8.84 -0.81
C ASN A 117 -10.36 -8.78 0.58
N VAL A 118 -9.89 -9.89 1.16
CA VAL A 118 -9.21 -9.86 2.47
C VAL A 118 -7.86 -9.15 2.39
N GLN A 119 -7.14 -9.33 1.28
CA GLN A 119 -5.89 -8.59 1.04
C GLN A 119 -6.10 -7.08 1.12
N ASP A 120 -7.11 -6.56 0.41
CA ASP A 120 -7.42 -5.14 0.43
C ASP A 120 -7.83 -4.68 1.82
N LYS A 121 -8.65 -5.44 2.56
CA LYS A 121 -9.01 -5.11 3.94
C LYS A 121 -7.79 -4.96 4.85
N VAL A 122 -6.86 -5.92 4.81
CA VAL A 122 -5.61 -5.87 5.60
C VAL A 122 -4.83 -4.60 5.28
N VAL A 123 -4.63 -4.28 4.00
CA VAL A 123 -3.91 -3.06 3.60
C VAL A 123 -4.57 -1.80 4.18
N GLY A 124 -5.90 -1.75 4.20
CA GLY A 124 -6.66 -0.60 4.68
C GLY A 124 -6.56 -0.43 6.18
N ILE A 125 -6.64 -1.54 6.90
CA ILE A 125 -6.44 -1.59 8.35
C ILE A 125 -5.01 -1.16 8.70
N LEU A 126 -3.99 -1.68 8.00
CA LEU A 126 -2.59 -1.30 8.25
C LEU A 126 -2.33 0.18 7.97
N PHE A 127 -2.92 0.74 6.91
CA PHE A 127 -2.84 2.17 6.66
C PHE A 127 -3.49 2.99 7.77
N SER A 128 -4.71 2.65 8.19
CA SER A 128 -5.41 3.34 9.29
C SER A 128 -4.63 3.23 10.60
N TYR A 129 -4.18 2.03 10.94
CA TYR A 129 -3.38 1.76 12.13
C TYR A 129 -2.15 2.67 12.19
N TYR A 130 -1.40 2.76 11.10
CA TYR A 130 -0.17 3.55 11.09
C TYR A 130 -0.44 5.05 10.99
N PHE A 131 -1.32 5.48 10.09
CA PHE A 131 -1.46 6.89 9.73
C PHE A 131 -2.54 7.67 10.49
N GLU A 132 -3.55 6.98 11.05
CA GLU A 132 -4.64 7.62 11.79
C GLU A 132 -4.58 7.30 13.28
N GLN A 133 -3.90 6.21 13.66
CA GLN A 133 -3.86 5.71 15.04
C GLN A 133 -2.45 5.63 15.63
N GLY A 134 -1.40 5.91 14.85
CA GLY A 134 0.00 5.87 15.32
C GLY A 134 0.52 4.49 15.74
N LYS A 135 -0.20 3.39 15.45
CA LYS A 135 0.20 2.04 15.85
C LYS A 135 1.46 1.60 15.10
N ASN A 136 2.34 0.90 15.82
CA ASN A 136 3.54 0.29 15.23
C ASN A 136 3.18 -0.97 14.42
N ILE A 137 3.03 -0.84 13.11
CA ILE A 137 2.75 -1.97 12.19
C ILE A 137 3.97 -2.89 11.93
N GLY A 138 5.09 -2.69 12.62
CA GLY A 138 6.17 -3.68 12.73
C GLY A 138 6.03 -4.61 13.94
N ASP A 139 5.07 -4.34 14.83
CA ASP A 139 4.79 -5.15 16.01
C ASP A 139 3.88 -6.34 15.67
N GLN A 140 4.26 -7.54 16.12
CA GLN A 140 3.51 -8.76 15.81
C GLN A 140 2.08 -8.74 16.38
N GLN A 141 1.87 -8.18 17.57
CA GLN A 141 0.55 -8.10 18.18
C GLN A 141 -0.36 -7.18 17.38
N VAL A 142 0.15 -6.05 16.90
CA VAL A 142 -0.58 -5.12 16.00
C VAL A 142 -0.93 -5.81 14.68
N LEU A 143 -0.02 -6.60 14.12
CA LEU A 143 -0.29 -7.38 12.90
C LEU A 143 -1.34 -8.49 13.12
N LEU A 144 -1.37 -9.12 14.29
CA LEU A 144 -2.40 -10.10 14.65
C LEU A 144 -3.78 -9.47 14.82
N GLU A 145 -3.85 -8.28 15.42
CA GLU A 145 -5.08 -7.48 15.51
C GLU A 145 -5.61 -7.18 14.09
N ALA A 146 -4.75 -6.68 13.21
CA ALA A 146 -5.12 -6.37 11.83
C ALA A 146 -5.59 -7.62 11.06
N ALA A 147 -4.94 -8.77 11.25
CA ALA A 147 -5.35 -10.04 10.68
C ALA A 147 -6.76 -10.45 11.14
N GLY A 148 -7.03 -10.33 12.45
CA GLY A 148 -8.33 -10.64 13.04
C GLY A 148 -9.45 -9.75 12.53
N GLU A 149 -9.23 -8.43 12.49
CA GLU A 149 -10.18 -7.46 11.95
C GLU A 149 -10.49 -7.68 10.46
N ALA A 150 -9.49 -8.11 9.68
CA ALA A 150 -9.68 -8.46 8.27
C ALA A 150 -10.42 -9.79 8.06
N GLY A 151 -10.63 -10.59 9.12
CA GLY A 151 -11.28 -11.90 9.07
C GLY A 151 -10.36 -13.05 8.66
N MET A 152 -9.06 -12.92 8.89
CA MET A 152 -8.08 -14.00 8.73
C MET A 152 -8.11 -14.94 9.95
N ASP A 153 -7.57 -16.14 9.78
CA ASP A 153 -7.34 -17.05 10.90
C ASP A 153 -6.11 -16.60 11.71
N VAL A 154 -6.36 -15.95 12.83
CA VAL A 154 -5.33 -15.40 13.72
C VAL A 154 -4.39 -16.49 14.25
N ALA A 155 -4.87 -17.73 14.45
CA ALA A 155 -4.03 -18.81 14.95
C ALA A 155 -2.99 -19.23 13.90
N ILE A 156 -3.37 -19.26 12.62
CA ILE A 156 -2.44 -19.50 11.51
C ILE A 156 -1.41 -18.37 11.44
N VAL A 157 -1.86 -17.11 11.45
CA VAL A 157 -0.95 -15.95 11.36
C VAL A 157 0.03 -15.91 12.54
N ALA A 158 -0.44 -16.19 13.76
CA ALA A 158 0.39 -16.26 14.97
C ALA A 158 1.46 -17.37 14.90
N SER A 159 1.18 -18.46 14.19
CA SER A 159 2.16 -19.51 13.97
C SER A 159 3.23 -19.14 12.93
N LEU A 160 2.90 -18.27 11.97
CA LEU A 160 3.78 -17.92 10.84
C LEU A 160 4.68 -16.71 11.15
N LEU A 161 4.14 -15.65 11.77
CA LEU A 161 4.87 -14.40 12.07
C LEU A 161 6.25 -14.58 12.75
N PRO A 162 6.42 -15.45 13.76
CA PRO A 162 7.72 -15.63 14.41
C PRO A 162 8.75 -16.37 13.54
N THR A 163 8.34 -16.97 12.42
CA THR A 163 9.22 -17.72 11.50
C THR A 163 9.65 -16.85 10.30
N ASP A 164 10.48 -17.42 9.42
CA ASP A 164 10.87 -16.82 8.13
C ASP A 164 9.92 -17.18 6.97
N ALA A 165 8.74 -17.73 7.26
CA ALA A 165 7.77 -18.12 6.23
C ALA A 165 7.48 -16.96 5.27
N ASP A 166 7.60 -17.20 3.96
CA ASP A 166 7.41 -16.22 2.88
C ASP A 166 8.35 -15.00 2.88
N THR A 167 9.32 -14.88 3.79
CA THR A 167 10.28 -13.77 3.79
C THR A 167 11.02 -13.65 2.45
N VAL A 168 11.54 -14.78 1.94
CA VAL A 168 12.25 -14.83 0.64
C VAL A 168 11.32 -14.46 -0.52
N GLY A 169 10.08 -14.96 -0.50
CA GLY A 169 9.11 -14.70 -1.56
C GLY A 169 8.71 -13.23 -1.63
N VAL A 170 8.47 -12.58 -0.48
CA VAL A 170 8.19 -11.14 -0.41
C VAL A 170 9.38 -10.32 -0.88
N GLN A 171 10.61 -10.67 -0.47
CA GLN A 171 11.82 -9.98 -0.91
C GLN A 171 11.99 -10.07 -2.43
N GLN A 172 11.76 -11.25 -3.02
CA GLN A 172 11.82 -11.44 -4.47
C GLN A 172 10.78 -10.60 -5.23
N GLU A 173 9.57 -10.43 -4.69
CA GLU A 173 8.56 -9.55 -5.29
C GLU A 173 8.98 -8.06 -5.22
N ILE A 174 9.57 -7.62 -4.10
CA ILE A 174 10.13 -6.27 -3.96
C ILE A 174 11.25 -6.06 -4.99
N ASP A 175 12.15 -7.02 -5.13
CA ASP A 175 13.26 -6.95 -6.09
C ASP A 175 12.75 -6.92 -7.53
N THR A 176 11.69 -7.69 -7.83
CA THR A 176 11.05 -7.72 -9.15
C THR A 176 10.43 -6.36 -9.49
N ALA A 177 9.73 -5.72 -8.54
CA ALA A 177 9.17 -4.38 -8.73
C ALA A 177 10.27 -3.36 -9.09
N ASN A 178 11.41 -3.44 -8.40
CA ASN A 178 12.58 -2.63 -8.74
C ASN A 178 13.15 -2.97 -10.14
N GLN A 179 13.22 -4.24 -10.52
CA GLN A 179 13.75 -4.64 -11.83
C GLN A 179 12.88 -4.15 -12.99
N ILE A 180 11.56 -4.14 -12.85
CA ILE A 180 10.62 -3.64 -13.87
C ILE A 180 10.50 -2.11 -13.90
N GLY A 181 11.38 -1.40 -13.17
CA GLY A 181 11.49 0.06 -13.23
C GLY A 181 10.60 0.83 -12.26
N VAL A 182 9.91 0.16 -11.32
CA VAL A 182 9.23 0.88 -10.23
C VAL A 182 10.30 1.52 -9.34
N ARG A 183 10.25 2.84 -9.22
CA ARG A 183 11.20 3.65 -8.42
C ARG A 183 10.52 4.45 -7.31
N GLY A 184 9.20 4.40 -7.26
CA GLY A 184 8.38 5.10 -6.29
C GLY A 184 6.98 4.50 -6.24
N VAL A 185 6.29 4.75 -5.13
CA VAL A 185 4.96 4.21 -4.84
C VAL A 185 4.01 5.32 -4.39
N PRO A 186 2.68 5.18 -4.62
CA PRO A 186 2.02 4.04 -5.26
C PRO A 186 2.30 3.98 -6.77
N CYS A 187 2.32 2.77 -7.32
CA CYS A 187 2.33 2.53 -8.76
C CYS A 187 1.19 1.57 -9.10
N PHE A 188 0.33 1.96 -10.03
CA PHE A 188 -0.83 1.19 -10.47
C PHE A 188 -0.52 0.59 -11.84
N ILE A 189 -0.42 -0.73 -11.92
CA ILE A 189 -0.17 -1.47 -13.15
C ILE A 189 -1.52 -2.02 -13.63
N LEU A 190 -2.05 -1.41 -14.69
CA LEU A 190 -3.36 -1.68 -15.27
C LEU A 190 -3.24 -2.75 -16.37
N ASP A 191 -3.96 -3.87 -16.19
CA ASP A 191 -3.99 -5.06 -17.06
C ASP A 191 -2.60 -5.56 -17.49
N GLN A 192 -1.57 -5.37 -16.64
CA GLN A 192 -0.16 -5.67 -16.94
C GLN A 192 0.41 -4.93 -18.17
N LYS A 193 -0.24 -3.85 -18.61
CA LYS A 193 0.09 -3.12 -19.84
C LYS A 193 0.54 -1.68 -19.59
N TYR A 194 -0.11 -1.01 -18.64
CA TYR A 194 0.10 0.43 -18.44
C TYR A 194 0.34 0.74 -16.96
N ALA A 195 1.39 1.51 -16.68
CA ALA A 195 1.74 1.92 -15.32
C ALA A 195 1.36 3.38 -15.09
N VAL A 196 0.57 3.65 -14.06
CA VAL A 196 0.26 4.99 -13.56
C VAL A 196 1.07 5.22 -12.30
N MET A 197 1.95 6.22 -12.32
CA MET A 197 2.86 6.54 -11.21
C MET A 197 2.27 7.60 -10.29
N GLY A 198 2.37 7.37 -8.97
CA GLY A 198 1.95 8.29 -7.92
C GLY A 198 0.45 8.29 -7.67
N ALA A 199 0.05 8.97 -6.59
CA ALA A 199 -1.36 9.11 -6.20
C ALA A 199 -2.09 10.12 -7.10
N GLN A 200 -2.31 9.78 -8.37
CA GLN A 200 -3.08 10.59 -9.32
C GLN A 200 -4.52 10.82 -8.82
N SER A 201 -5.22 11.82 -9.35
CA SER A 201 -6.63 12.08 -8.99
C SER A 201 -7.52 10.87 -9.31
N ALA A 202 -8.67 10.77 -8.63
CA ALA A 202 -9.63 9.70 -8.88
C ALA A 202 -10.11 9.71 -10.35
N ASP A 203 -10.37 10.88 -10.93
CA ASP A 203 -10.77 11.02 -12.33
C ASP A 203 -9.68 10.54 -13.29
N ALA A 204 -8.42 10.93 -13.05
CA ALA A 204 -7.32 10.49 -13.91
C ALA A 204 -7.08 8.97 -13.83
N LEU A 205 -7.24 8.37 -12.64
CA LEU A 205 -7.20 6.92 -12.47
C LEU A 205 -8.38 6.25 -13.17
N ALA A 206 -9.59 6.79 -13.05
CA ALA A 206 -10.80 6.27 -13.68
C ALA A 206 -10.68 6.27 -15.21
N ASP A 207 -10.18 7.38 -15.78
CA ASP A 207 -9.93 7.51 -17.22
C ASP A 207 -8.87 6.52 -17.70
N ALA A 208 -7.76 6.38 -16.97
CA ALA A 208 -6.70 5.44 -17.32
C ALA A 208 -7.19 3.98 -17.28
N ILE A 209 -7.98 3.63 -16.27
CA ILE A 209 -8.62 2.30 -16.14
C ILE A 209 -9.54 2.05 -17.34
N ARG A 210 -10.43 3.01 -17.64
CA ARG A 210 -11.37 2.90 -18.77
C ARG A 210 -10.65 2.73 -20.10
N GLN A 211 -9.71 3.62 -20.40
CA GLN A 211 -8.95 3.57 -21.66
C GLN A 211 -8.23 2.23 -21.83
N THR A 212 -7.59 1.73 -20.77
CA THR A 212 -6.88 0.44 -20.82
C THR A 212 -7.86 -0.72 -21.02
N ALA A 213 -9.02 -0.69 -20.36
CA ALA A 213 -10.07 -1.70 -20.52
C ALA A 213 -10.65 -1.71 -21.95
N ASP A 214 -10.76 -0.54 -22.58
CA ASP A 214 -11.23 -0.38 -23.96
C ASP A 214 -10.17 -0.73 -25.01
N GLY A 215 -8.99 -1.21 -24.59
CA GLY A 215 -7.93 -1.70 -25.48
C GLY A 215 -6.87 -0.69 -25.85
N PHE A 216 -6.76 0.44 -25.13
CA PHE A 216 -5.62 1.33 -25.28
C PHE A 216 -4.33 0.61 -24.89
N GLU A 217 -3.38 0.55 -25.83
CA GLU A 217 -2.01 0.12 -25.58
C GLU A 217 -1.10 1.35 -25.74
N PRO A 218 -0.39 1.77 -24.69
CA PRO A 218 0.64 2.79 -24.83
C PRO A 218 1.67 2.29 -25.84
N ARG A 219 2.08 3.14 -26.80
CA ARG A 219 3.21 2.78 -27.65
C ARG A 219 4.44 2.58 -26.76
N PRO A 220 5.22 1.49 -26.94
CA PRO A 220 6.49 1.37 -26.25
C PRO A 220 7.35 2.60 -26.60
N ALA A 221 7.97 3.18 -25.57
CA ALA A 221 8.95 4.25 -25.72
C ALA A 221 10.18 3.76 -26.48
#